data_AF-A0A9P0GDJ2-F1
#
_entry.id   AF-A0A9P0GDJ2-F1
#
_cell.length_a   1.000
_cell.length_b   1.000
_cell.length_c   1.000
_cell.angle_alpha   90.00
_cell.angle_beta   90.00
_cell.angle_gamma   90.00
#
_symmetry.space_group_name_H-M   'P 1'
#
loop_
_entity.id
_entity.type
_entity.pdbx_description
1 polymer ?
#
loop_
_entity_poly.entity_id
_entity_poly.type
_entity_poly.pdbx_seq_one_letter_code
_entity_poly.pdbx_strand_id
1 'polypeptide(L)'
;MPNVLCCACKTKLYRNFAAGNVARNFNLPDYSLFRNGINTKSKSVKNKCLCYMCELVRKRCLKYVDKSETARNAPQETGKKKTSSEKRCVKCLTLIGRASSYPCTWCYAQKDHLDKPGLDRTIGNSLQHYQEWFEAGTVRKDAKKFKSCIYPPIFHGSKDSKILYLVPPPELHLLLGGVNTIVNHMFGDFEKDAANWIKKCNVQREVRQGGAAFTGNSCKILLSKVDLLRANCELGCLSLDCLGRVVHECFGMILRPNYKSAIADFRRSYLALLKSVTPKIQAIFFHVEEFCDSTGKALGFYSEQAIESVHHDFNET
;
A
#
# COMPACT_ATOMS: atom_id res chain seq x y z
N MET A 1 28.98 -30.98 3.65
CA MET A 1 29.07 -29.51 3.80
C MET A 1 27.88 -29.03 4.62
N PRO A 2 28.05 -28.16 5.63
CA PRO A 2 27.33 -28.30 6.90
C PRO A 2 25.92 -27.70 6.94
N ASN A 3 25.01 -28.43 7.59
CA ASN A 3 23.66 -28.00 7.99
C ASN A 3 23.73 -26.78 8.94
N VAL A 4 23.43 -25.58 8.43
CA VAL A 4 23.80 -24.30 9.07
C VAL A 4 22.99 -23.95 10.35
N LEU A 5 21.85 -24.61 10.59
CA LEU A 5 20.98 -24.35 11.75
C LEU A 5 20.69 -25.63 12.52
N CYS A 6 20.84 -25.60 13.85
CA CYS A 6 20.41 -26.71 14.70
C CYS A 6 18.88 -26.78 14.80
N CYS A 7 18.33 -27.97 15.12
CA CYS A 7 16.88 -28.17 15.23
C CYS A 7 16.20 -27.14 16.14
N ALA A 8 16.80 -26.81 17.29
CA ALA A 8 16.24 -25.81 18.21
C ALA A 8 16.15 -24.41 17.58
N CYS A 9 17.19 -23.98 16.84
CA CYS A 9 17.19 -22.70 16.12
C CYS A 9 16.19 -22.70 14.96
N LYS A 10 16.03 -23.84 14.27
CA LYS A 10 15.05 -23.99 13.19
C LYS A 10 13.62 -23.84 13.72
N THR A 11 13.28 -24.55 14.80
CA THR A 11 11.96 -24.46 15.44
C THR A 11 11.66 -23.06 15.97
N LYS A 12 12.65 -22.39 16.55
CA LYS A 12 12.47 -21.01 17.06
C LYS A 12 12.29 -20.00 15.93
N LEU A 13 12.97 -20.19 14.79
CA LEU A 13 12.78 -19.38 13.59
C LEU A 13 11.36 -19.56 13.02
N TYR A 14 10.90 -20.81 12.88
CA TYR A 14 9.56 -21.10 12.37
C TYR A 14 8.45 -20.59 13.31
N ARG A 15 8.61 -20.73 14.63
CA ARG A 15 7.65 -20.16 15.59
C ARG A 15 7.60 -18.63 15.54
N ASN A 16 8.74 -17.96 15.39
CA ASN A 16 8.76 -16.51 15.22
C ASN A 16 8.15 -16.06 13.88
N PHE A 17 8.32 -16.86 12.83
CA PHE A 17 7.70 -16.61 11.52
C PHE A 17 6.17 -16.77 11.60
N ALA A 18 5.71 -17.87 12.22
CA ALA A 18 4.29 -18.14 12.43
C ALA A 18 3.62 -17.12 13.38
N ALA A 19 4.36 -16.59 14.35
CA ALA A 19 3.89 -15.55 15.26
C ALA A 19 4.05 -14.10 14.70
N GLY A 20 4.47 -13.94 13.45
CA GLY A 20 4.69 -12.61 12.84
C GLY A 20 5.83 -11.78 13.45
N ASN A 21 6.63 -12.37 14.35
CA ASN A 21 7.72 -11.73 15.08
C ASN A 21 9.05 -11.82 14.32
N VAL A 22 9.07 -11.41 13.05
CA VAL A 22 10.34 -11.22 12.32
C VAL A 22 10.85 -9.82 12.63
N ALA A 23 11.66 -9.70 13.68
CA ALA A 23 12.32 -8.46 14.04
C ALA A 23 13.24 -7.99 12.89
N ARG A 24 13.17 -6.69 12.58
CA ARG A 24 13.76 -5.97 11.44
C ARG A 24 15.29 -6.05 11.24
N ASN A 25 16.04 -6.85 11.99
CA ASN A 25 17.51 -6.78 12.02
C ASN A 25 18.23 -8.14 11.94
N PHE A 26 17.67 -9.12 11.24
CA PHE A 26 18.40 -10.34 10.85
C PHE A 26 18.50 -10.42 9.33
N ASN A 27 19.69 -10.19 8.78
CA ASN A 27 20.02 -10.60 7.41
C ASN A 27 20.07 -12.13 7.40
N LEU A 28 18.96 -12.76 6.99
CA LEU A 28 18.94 -14.19 6.72
C LEU A 28 19.45 -14.41 5.28
N PRO A 29 20.34 -15.39 5.05
CA PRO A 29 20.87 -15.68 3.71
C PRO A 29 19.79 -16.27 2.80
N ASP A 30 20.03 -16.15 1.49
CA ASP A 30 19.12 -16.51 0.39
C ASP A 30 18.57 -17.94 0.48
N TYR A 31 17.27 -18.07 0.23
CA TYR A 31 16.46 -19.29 0.36
C TYR A 31 16.89 -20.40 -0.62
N SER A 32 17.54 -20.02 -1.72
CA SER A 32 18.08 -20.93 -2.74
C SER A 32 19.13 -21.91 -2.20
N LEU A 33 19.74 -21.62 -1.04
CA LEU A 33 20.81 -22.41 -0.43
C LEU A 33 20.35 -23.66 0.36
N PHE A 34 19.03 -23.89 0.50
CA PHE A 34 18.49 -24.87 1.47
C PHE A 34 17.81 -26.11 0.87
N ARG A 35 17.96 -26.38 -0.43
CA ARG A 35 17.02 -27.27 -1.14
C ARG A 35 17.22 -28.79 -0.99
N ASN A 36 18.34 -29.31 -0.48
CA ASN A 36 18.57 -30.77 -0.45
C ASN A 36 19.15 -31.29 0.89
N GLY A 37 18.50 -32.31 1.48
CA GLY A 37 19.21 -33.36 2.24
C GLY A 37 18.87 -33.65 3.72
N ILE A 38 17.97 -34.62 3.93
CA ILE A 38 17.90 -35.73 4.91
C ILE A 38 18.02 -35.48 6.44
N ASN A 39 17.00 -36.06 7.10
CA ASN A 39 16.79 -36.32 8.53
C ASN A 39 17.90 -37.21 9.14
N THR A 40 18.65 -36.73 10.14
CA THR A 40 19.32 -37.63 11.09
C THR A 40 19.06 -37.18 12.52
N LYS A 41 18.34 -38.04 13.26
CA LYS A 41 18.19 -37.94 14.71
C LYS A 41 19.55 -38.26 15.33
N SER A 42 20.22 -37.29 15.98
CA SER A 42 21.32 -37.61 16.89
C SER A 42 20.99 -37.14 18.31
N LYS A 43 21.01 -38.10 19.22
CA LYS A 43 20.74 -37.98 20.66
C LYS A 43 21.75 -37.06 21.37
N SER A 44 21.33 -36.63 22.56
CA SER A 44 22.04 -35.75 23.50
C SER A 44 23.50 -36.13 23.75
N VAL A 45 24.40 -35.21 23.43
CA VAL A 45 25.71 -35.05 24.09
C VAL A 45 25.93 -33.54 24.23
N LYS A 46 26.49 -33.09 25.36
CA LYS A 46 26.76 -31.66 25.72
C LYS A 46 27.81 -30.98 24.81
N ASN A 47 27.71 -31.13 23.50
CA ASN A 47 28.59 -30.45 22.56
C ASN A 47 28.00 -29.10 22.19
N LYS A 48 28.81 -28.04 22.35
CA LYS A 48 28.45 -26.66 22.05
C LYS A 48 27.94 -26.59 20.60
N CYS A 49 26.68 -26.19 20.43
CA CYS A 49 26.09 -25.98 19.12
C CYS A 49 26.88 -24.90 18.34
N LEU A 50 27.46 -25.31 17.21
CA LEU A 50 28.25 -24.48 16.28
C LEU A 50 27.40 -23.87 15.16
N CYS A 51 26.07 -23.83 15.32
CA CYS A 51 25.22 -23.24 14.31
C CYS A 51 25.37 -21.71 14.27
N TYR A 52 25.23 -21.14 13.08
CA TYR A 52 25.49 -19.73 12.81
C TYR A 52 24.70 -18.79 13.73
N MET A 53 23.44 -19.12 14.01
CA MET A 53 22.59 -18.33 14.91
C MET A 53 23.05 -18.39 16.38
N CYS A 54 23.52 -19.54 16.86
CA CYS A 54 24.07 -19.65 18.21
C CYS A 54 25.40 -18.88 18.34
N GLU A 55 26.18 -18.81 17.27
CA GLU A 55 27.44 -18.05 17.24
C GLU A 55 27.19 -16.53 17.21
N LEU A 56 26.24 -16.06 16.41
CA LEU A 56 25.81 -14.66 16.37
C LEU A 56 25.31 -14.15 17.73
N VAL A 57 24.54 -14.97 18.44
CA VAL A 57 24.05 -14.63 19.79
C VAL A 57 25.22 -14.50 20.77
N ARG A 58 26.17 -15.44 20.75
CA ARG A 58 27.38 -15.35 21.60
C ARG A 58 28.22 -14.12 21.31
N LYS A 59 28.41 -13.79 20.02
CA LYS A 59 29.17 -12.60 19.60
C LYS A 59 28.48 -11.28 20.00
N ARG A 60 27.15 -11.26 20.16
CA ARG A 60 26.40 -10.08 20.66
C ARG A 60 26.40 -9.93 22.18
N CYS A 61 26.55 -11.02 22.94
CA CYS A 61 26.56 -10.96 24.41
C CYS A 61 27.82 -10.30 25.01
N LEU A 62 28.86 -10.01 24.22
CA LEU A 62 30.08 -9.32 24.69
C LEU A 62 29.95 -7.79 24.80
N LYS A 63 28.77 -7.21 24.52
CA LYS A 63 28.54 -5.74 24.59
C LYS A 63 27.45 -5.30 25.57
N TYR A 64 27.08 -6.15 26.54
CA TYR A 64 26.14 -5.75 27.59
C TYR A 64 26.92 -5.17 28.78
N VAL A 65 27.02 -3.85 28.83
CA VAL A 65 27.39 -3.13 30.07
C VAL A 65 26.13 -3.04 30.92
N ASP A 66 26.29 -3.44 32.17
CA ASP A 66 25.23 -3.54 33.17
C ASP A 66 24.55 -2.19 33.40
N LYS A 67 23.22 -2.17 33.42
CA LYS A 67 22.38 -1.00 33.77
C LYS A 67 21.38 -1.42 34.84
N SER A 68 21.89 -1.78 36.00
CA SER A 68 21.12 -1.81 37.24
C SER A 68 21.60 -0.68 38.15
N GLU A 69 21.17 0.57 37.92
CA GLU A 69 21.19 1.58 39.01
C GLU A 69 20.44 2.90 38.78
N THR A 70 19.69 3.09 37.69
CA THR A 70 18.86 4.31 37.52
C THR A 70 17.43 3.96 37.10
N ALA A 71 16.79 3.10 37.88
CA ALA A 71 15.35 2.94 37.91
C ALA A 71 14.80 3.70 39.12
N ARG A 72 14.57 5.00 38.94
CA ARG A 72 13.68 5.85 39.75
C ARG A 72 13.60 7.20 39.04
N ASN A 73 12.41 7.54 38.52
CA ASN A 73 12.02 8.77 37.81
C ASN A 73 12.03 8.67 36.27
N ALA A 74 11.00 8.07 35.69
CA ALA A 74 10.51 8.41 34.34
C ALA A 74 8.97 8.23 34.27
N PRO A 75 8.22 9.11 33.58
CA PRO A 75 6.76 9.10 33.60
C PRO A 75 6.16 7.94 32.81
N GLN A 76 4.99 7.45 33.26
CA GLN A 76 4.20 6.46 32.56
C GLN A 76 3.77 6.94 31.16
N GLU A 77 4.33 6.34 30.10
CA GLU A 77 3.78 6.48 28.75
C GLU A 77 2.57 5.59 28.57
N THR A 78 1.46 6.23 28.21
CA THR A 78 0.16 5.65 27.91
C THR A 78 0.15 4.88 26.58
N GLY A 79 -0.49 3.70 26.60
CA GLY A 79 -1.07 2.94 25.49
C GLY A 79 -0.52 3.10 24.06
N LYS A 80 0.42 2.24 23.64
CA LYS A 80 0.73 2.04 22.22
C LYS A 80 -0.41 1.29 21.52
N LYS A 81 -1.16 1.99 20.66
CA LYS A 81 -2.12 1.42 19.71
C LYS A 81 -1.44 0.42 18.77
N LYS A 82 -1.94 -0.83 18.74
CA LYS A 82 -1.61 -1.86 17.75
C LYS A 82 -1.89 -1.31 16.34
N THR A 83 -0.91 -1.44 15.44
CA THR A 83 -1.06 -1.06 14.02
C THR A 83 -1.28 -2.33 13.21
N SER A 84 -2.39 -2.41 12.48
CA SER A 84 -2.67 -3.55 11.59
C SER A 84 -1.67 -3.57 10.43
N SER A 85 -1.26 -4.78 10.04
CA SER A 85 -0.29 -5.12 8.99
C SER A 85 -0.73 -4.74 7.57
N GLU A 86 -2.02 -4.52 7.36
CA GLU A 86 -2.67 -4.27 6.06
C GLU A 86 -2.03 -3.17 5.22
N LYS A 87 -1.76 -2.02 5.85
CA LYS A 87 -1.26 -0.83 5.12
C LYS A 87 0.22 -0.94 4.76
N ARG A 88 0.88 -2.06 5.08
CA ARG A 88 2.22 -2.36 4.56
C ARG A 88 2.18 -3.11 3.24
N CYS A 89 1.10 -3.78 2.84
CA CYS A 89 1.17 -4.65 1.66
C CYS A 89 1.38 -3.85 0.36
N VAL A 90 0.60 -2.80 0.10
CA VAL A 90 0.88 -1.88 -1.03
C VAL A 90 2.22 -1.15 -0.86
N LYS A 91 2.61 -0.85 0.39
CA LYS A 91 3.90 -0.23 0.74
C LYS A 91 5.11 -1.14 0.49
N CYS A 92 4.90 -2.46 0.53
CA CYS A 92 5.87 -3.49 0.20
C CYS A 92 5.93 -3.71 -1.31
N LEU A 93 4.82 -3.54 -2.02
CA LEU A 93 4.77 -3.71 -3.48
C LEU A 93 5.30 -2.47 -4.22
N THR A 94 5.26 -1.25 -3.65
CA THR A 94 5.48 -0.02 -4.43
C THR A 94 6.59 0.92 -3.95
N LEU A 95 7.40 0.55 -2.95
CA LEU A 95 8.61 1.28 -2.51
C LEU A 95 8.41 2.76 -2.07
N ILE A 96 7.20 3.32 -2.12
CA ILE A 96 6.95 4.76 -1.99
C ILE A 96 6.16 5.09 -0.73
N GLY A 97 6.66 6.06 0.04
CA GLY A 97 5.99 6.57 1.24
C GLY A 97 4.88 7.58 0.92
N ARG A 98 3.88 7.69 1.81
CA ARG A 98 2.74 8.64 1.73
C ARG A 98 3.11 10.12 1.58
N ALA A 99 4.35 10.49 1.88
CA ALA A 99 4.87 11.87 1.80
C ALA A 99 5.99 12.03 0.75
N SER A 100 6.06 11.12 -0.22
CA SER A 100 7.05 11.19 -1.30
C SER A 100 6.77 12.38 -2.22
N SER A 101 7.84 12.95 -2.77
CA SER A 101 7.77 13.92 -3.88
C SER A 101 7.25 13.29 -5.18
N TYR A 102 7.23 11.95 -5.27
CA TYR A 102 6.77 11.18 -6.43
C TYR A 102 5.76 10.12 -5.97
N PRO A 103 4.55 10.54 -5.55
CA PRO A 103 3.66 9.69 -4.77
C PRO A 103 2.88 8.67 -5.60
N CYS A 104 2.89 8.76 -6.92
CA CYS A 104 2.26 7.75 -7.78
C CYS A 104 3.07 6.45 -7.78
N THR A 105 2.36 5.33 -7.65
CA THR A 105 2.92 3.97 -7.69
C THR A 105 3.41 3.58 -9.08
N TRP A 106 2.79 4.11 -10.13
CA TRP A 106 2.96 3.64 -11.50
C TRP A 106 3.80 4.56 -12.37
N CYS A 107 3.93 5.84 -11.98
CA CYS A 107 4.78 6.79 -12.68
C CYS A 107 5.53 7.72 -11.71
N TYR A 108 6.45 8.49 -12.26
CA TYR A 108 7.23 9.52 -11.58
C TYR A 108 6.58 10.92 -11.67
N ALA A 109 5.25 10.99 -11.61
CA ALA A 109 4.56 12.28 -11.49
C ALA A 109 4.94 12.95 -10.16
N GLN A 110 5.24 14.25 -10.22
CA GLN A 110 5.56 15.02 -9.02
C GLN A 110 4.30 15.32 -8.21
N LYS A 111 4.44 15.36 -6.89
CA LYS A 111 3.34 15.60 -5.96
C LYS A 111 2.52 16.85 -6.27
N ASP A 112 3.17 17.90 -6.79
CA ASP A 112 2.55 19.19 -7.07
C ASP A 112 1.99 19.28 -8.51
N HIS A 113 2.16 18.22 -9.32
CA HIS A 113 1.78 18.15 -10.73
C HIS A 113 1.08 16.82 -11.08
N LEU A 114 0.23 16.34 -10.17
CA LEU A 114 -0.51 15.08 -10.34
C LEU A 114 -1.64 15.15 -11.38
N ASP A 115 -1.94 16.34 -11.89
CA ASP A 115 -2.82 16.58 -13.05
C ASP A 115 -2.20 16.16 -14.39
N LYS A 116 -0.92 15.78 -14.38
CA LYS A 116 -0.17 15.31 -15.54
C LYS A 116 0.43 13.91 -15.27
N PRO A 117 0.57 13.08 -16.32
CA PRO A 117 1.28 11.82 -16.17
C PRO A 117 2.79 12.09 -16.02
N GLY A 118 3.47 11.23 -15.26
CA GLY A 118 4.93 11.20 -15.23
C GLY A 118 5.48 10.08 -16.11
N LEU A 119 6.81 9.95 -16.14
CA LEU A 119 7.46 8.78 -16.75
C LEU A 119 7.04 7.50 -16.02
N ASP A 120 6.71 6.44 -16.75
CA ASP A 120 6.31 5.17 -16.16
C ASP A 120 7.43 4.55 -15.32
N ARG A 121 7.03 3.95 -14.20
CA ARG A 121 7.92 3.15 -13.37
C ARG A 121 8.06 1.77 -14.00
N THR A 122 9.30 1.36 -14.18
CA THR A 122 9.68 0.00 -14.56
C THR A 122 10.58 -0.61 -13.50
N ILE A 123 10.80 -1.93 -13.56
CA ILE A 123 11.80 -2.58 -12.70
C ILE A 123 13.17 -1.94 -12.90
N GLY A 124 13.56 -1.68 -14.16
CA GLY A 124 14.87 -1.14 -14.53
C GLY A 124 15.12 0.26 -13.99
N ASN A 125 14.23 1.22 -14.26
CA ASN A 125 14.43 2.59 -13.80
C ASN A 125 14.27 2.73 -12.27
N SER A 126 13.43 1.91 -11.65
CA SER A 126 13.29 1.89 -10.19
C SER A 126 14.56 1.38 -9.52
N LEU A 127 15.19 0.34 -10.08
CA LEU A 127 16.48 -0.17 -9.61
C LEU A 127 17.60 0.85 -9.83
N GLN A 128 17.65 1.49 -11.00
CA GLN A 128 18.64 2.52 -11.31
C GLN A 128 18.58 3.67 -10.30
N HIS A 129 17.39 4.25 -10.06
CA HIS A 129 17.25 5.34 -9.10
C HIS A 129 17.59 4.93 -7.66
N TYR A 130 17.32 3.68 -7.29
CA TYR A 130 17.78 3.15 -6.00
C TYR A 130 19.30 3.06 -5.93
N GLN A 131 19.97 2.57 -6.98
CA GLN A 131 21.44 2.49 -7.05
C GLN A 131 22.07 3.87 -6.97
N GLU A 132 21.57 4.84 -7.72
CA GLU A 132 22.03 6.24 -7.68
C GLU A 132 21.89 6.83 -6.25
N TRP A 133 20.77 6.56 -5.56
CA TRP A 133 20.59 6.99 -4.17
C TRP A 133 21.52 6.29 -3.19
N PHE A 134 21.78 5.01 -3.41
CA PHE A 134 22.68 4.20 -2.60
C PHE A 134 24.12 4.69 -2.72
N GLU A 135 24.59 4.93 -3.94
CA GLU A 135 25.91 5.49 -4.27
C GLU A 135 26.07 6.92 -3.74
N ALA A 136 25.00 7.71 -3.71
CA ALA A 136 24.97 9.04 -3.11
C ALA A 136 24.95 9.05 -1.56
N GLY A 137 25.12 7.90 -0.91
CA GLY A 137 25.29 7.79 0.55
C GLY A 137 24.00 7.59 1.34
N THR A 138 22.89 7.22 0.71
CA THR A 138 21.63 6.79 1.37
C THR A 138 20.97 7.83 2.30
N VAL A 139 21.21 9.12 2.06
CA VAL A 139 20.64 10.19 2.87
C VAL A 139 19.15 10.35 2.54
N ARG A 140 18.26 10.03 3.49
CA ARG A 140 16.80 9.96 3.25
C ARG A 140 16.16 11.29 2.82
N LYS A 141 16.64 12.43 3.34
CA LYS A 141 16.16 13.77 2.93
C LYS A 141 16.43 14.07 1.44
N ASP A 142 17.47 13.45 0.89
CA ASP A 142 17.90 13.63 -0.49
C ASP A 142 17.27 12.62 -1.45
N ALA A 143 16.50 11.64 -0.94
CA ALA A 143 15.83 10.63 -1.76
C ALA A 143 14.92 11.23 -2.85
N LYS A 144 14.40 12.45 -2.66
CA LYS A 144 13.63 13.17 -3.68
C LYS A 144 14.44 13.46 -4.96
N LYS A 145 15.77 13.58 -4.87
CA LYS A 145 16.66 13.75 -6.04
C LYS A 145 16.68 12.47 -6.89
N PHE A 146 16.45 11.32 -6.27
CA PHE A 146 16.47 9.98 -6.86
C PHE A 146 15.07 9.36 -6.92
N LYS A 147 14.08 10.18 -7.28
CA LYS A 147 12.69 9.77 -7.47
C LYS A 147 12.04 9.02 -6.29
N SER A 148 12.57 9.23 -5.09
CA SER A 148 12.18 8.55 -3.84
C SER A 148 12.31 7.02 -3.84
N CYS A 149 13.13 6.44 -4.71
CA CYS A 149 13.44 5.00 -4.69
C CYS A 149 14.47 4.70 -3.59
N ILE A 150 14.02 4.45 -2.37
CA ILE A 150 14.90 4.19 -1.21
C ILE A 150 15.10 2.70 -0.90
N TYR A 151 14.51 1.84 -1.72
CA TYR A 151 14.61 0.38 -1.62
C TYR A 151 14.72 -0.20 -3.03
N PRO A 152 15.44 -1.32 -3.22
CA PRO A 152 15.46 -2.01 -4.50
C PRO A 152 14.09 -2.63 -4.80
N PRO A 153 13.70 -2.79 -6.08
CA PRO A 153 12.51 -3.54 -6.45
C PRO A 153 12.51 -4.96 -5.87
N ILE A 154 11.38 -5.38 -5.30
CA ILE A 154 11.18 -6.75 -4.81
C ILE A 154 10.74 -7.68 -5.96
N PHE A 155 10.09 -7.12 -6.97
CA PHE A 155 9.68 -7.86 -8.15
C PHE A 155 10.85 -8.13 -9.09
N HIS A 156 10.85 -9.32 -9.67
CA HIS A 156 11.82 -9.76 -10.67
C HIS A 156 11.13 -9.76 -12.04
N GLY A 157 11.89 -9.45 -13.09
CA GLY A 157 11.38 -9.39 -14.45
C GLY A 157 12.35 -8.64 -15.37
N SER A 158 11.94 -8.42 -16.62
CA SER A 158 12.69 -7.57 -17.55
C SER A 158 12.81 -6.14 -16.99
N LYS A 159 13.89 -5.44 -17.33
CA LYS A 159 14.10 -4.03 -16.99
C LYS A 159 12.96 -3.13 -17.50
N ASP A 160 12.32 -3.51 -18.60
CA ASP A 160 11.24 -2.74 -19.22
C ASP A 160 9.86 -3.09 -18.65
N SER A 161 9.77 -4.05 -17.73
CA SER A 161 8.50 -4.44 -17.11
C SER A 161 7.93 -3.26 -16.32
N LYS A 162 6.81 -2.70 -16.79
CA LYS A 162 6.10 -1.64 -16.07
C LYS A 162 5.57 -2.17 -14.73
N ILE A 163 5.71 -1.37 -13.69
CA ILE A 163 5.14 -1.68 -12.36
C ILE A 163 3.61 -1.80 -12.44
N LEU A 164 2.97 -1.13 -13.39
CA LEU A 164 1.52 -1.19 -13.64
C LEU A 164 0.98 -2.61 -13.85
N TYR A 165 1.74 -3.49 -14.48
CA TYR A 165 1.31 -4.87 -14.74
C TYR A 165 1.67 -5.85 -13.63
N LEU A 166 2.55 -5.44 -12.70
CA LEU A 166 2.93 -6.21 -11.52
C LEU A 166 2.04 -5.88 -10.32
N VAL A 167 1.59 -4.62 -10.27
CA VAL A 167 0.72 -4.09 -9.23
C VAL A 167 -0.47 -3.44 -9.94
N PRO A 168 -1.53 -4.20 -10.23
CA PRO A 168 -2.73 -3.67 -10.87
C PRO A 168 -3.33 -2.50 -10.08
N PRO A 169 -4.00 -1.54 -10.75
CA PRO A 169 -4.78 -0.50 -10.09
C PRO A 169 -5.85 -1.11 -9.14
N PRO A 170 -5.77 -0.87 -7.82
CA PRO A 170 -6.62 -1.51 -6.82
C PRO A 170 -8.01 -0.84 -6.79
N GLU A 171 -9.02 -1.50 -7.37
CA GLU A 171 -10.34 -0.93 -7.65
C GLU A 171 -11.01 -0.33 -6.40
N LEU A 172 -10.91 -1.02 -5.27
CA LEU A 172 -11.59 -0.61 -4.04
C LEU A 172 -10.88 0.61 -3.47
N HIS A 173 -9.55 0.58 -3.44
CA HIS A 173 -8.78 1.72 -2.95
C HIS A 173 -8.91 2.95 -3.83
N LEU A 174 -9.08 2.80 -5.15
CA LEU A 174 -9.37 3.88 -6.08
C LEU A 174 -10.78 4.43 -5.86
N LEU A 175 -11.80 3.57 -5.71
CA LEU A 175 -13.17 3.96 -5.37
C LEU A 175 -13.20 4.76 -4.06
N LEU A 176 -12.60 4.22 -3.01
CA LEU A 176 -12.47 4.87 -1.71
C LEU A 176 -11.76 6.22 -1.83
N GLY A 177 -10.70 6.29 -2.63
CA GLY A 177 -9.97 7.52 -2.90
C GLY A 177 -10.83 8.58 -3.56
N GLY A 178 -11.44 8.22 -4.70
CA GLY A 178 -12.24 9.13 -5.51
C GLY A 178 -13.41 9.72 -4.72
N VAL A 179 -14.25 8.85 -4.16
CA VAL A 179 -15.45 9.28 -3.43
C VAL A 179 -15.09 10.11 -2.20
N ASN A 180 -14.17 9.63 -1.34
CA ASN A 180 -13.83 10.40 -0.14
C ASN A 180 -13.17 11.75 -0.48
N THR A 181 -12.35 11.83 -1.54
CA THR A 181 -11.75 13.10 -1.97
C THR A 181 -12.82 14.08 -2.42
N ILE A 182 -13.72 13.69 -3.33
CA ILE A 182 -14.78 14.56 -3.85
C ILE A 182 -15.72 15.00 -2.71
N VAL A 183 -16.17 14.08 -1.87
CA VAL A 183 -17.08 14.40 -0.76
C VAL A 183 -16.41 15.27 0.30
N ASN A 184 -15.11 15.10 0.59
CA ASN A 184 -14.40 15.99 1.50
C ASN A 184 -14.28 17.42 0.94
N HIS A 185 -14.16 17.58 -0.38
CA HIS A 185 -14.22 18.90 -1.01
C HIS A 185 -15.61 19.51 -0.87
N MET A 186 -16.67 18.72 -1.09
CA MET A 186 -18.04 19.17 -0.86
C MET A 186 -18.29 19.58 0.60
N PHE A 187 -17.71 18.88 1.58
CA PHE A 187 -17.80 19.31 2.97
C PHE A 187 -17.14 20.67 3.23
N GLY A 188 -16.06 21.00 2.52
CA GLY A 188 -15.41 22.30 2.61
C GLY A 188 -16.23 23.42 1.98
N ASP A 189 -16.97 23.12 0.91
CA ASP A 189 -17.70 24.13 0.13
C ASP A 189 -19.19 24.26 0.58
N PHE A 190 -19.84 23.16 1.00
CA PHE A 190 -21.28 23.06 1.27
C PHE A 190 -21.60 22.07 2.43
N GLU A 191 -21.00 22.28 3.61
CA GLU A 191 -21.03 21.32 4.74
C GLU A 191 -22.44 20.79 5.09
N LYS A 192 -23.43 21.68 5.23
CA LYS A 192 -24.79 21.32 5.65
C LYS A 192 -25.49 20.41 4.65
N ASP A 193 -25.36 20.70 3.36
CA ASP A 193 -26.01 19.92 2.30
C ASP A 193 -25.35 18.56 2.12
N ALA A 194 -24.01 18.51 2.16
CA ALA A 194 -23.26 17.27 2.15
C ALA A 194 -23.64 16.38 3.35
N ALA A 195 -23.72 16.94 4.55
CA ALA A 195 -24.12 16.21 5.76
C ALA A 195 -25.56 15.68 5.67
N ASN A 196 -26.51 16.52 5.21
CA ASN A 196 -27.90 16.12 5.01
C ASN A 196 -28.05 15.01 3.97
N TRP A 197 -27.31 15.09 2.86
CA TRP A 197 -27.29 14.06 1.83
C TRP A 197 -26.76 12.72 2.35
N ILE A 198 -25.65 12.73 3.09
CA ILE A 198 -25.08 11.52 3.72
C ILE A 198 -26.10 10.88 4.67
N LYS A 199 -26.79 11.69 5.47
CA LYS A 199 -27.87 11.22 6.35
C LYS A 199 -29.00 10.58 5.56
N LYS A 200 -29.47 11.20 4.47
CA LYS A 200 -30.50 10.64 3.57
C LYS A 200 -30.04 9.35 2.89
N CYS A 201 -28.74 9.21 2.62
CA CYS A 201 -28.17 7.98 2.07
C CYS A 201 -28.12 6.83 3.09
N ASN A 202 -28.30 7.12 4.38
CA ASN A 202 -28.15 6.19 5.50
C ASN A 202 -26.76 5.53 5.53
N VAL A 203 -25.72 6.33 5.34
CA VAL A 203 -24.33 5.87 5.42
C VAL A 203 -23.58 6.63 6.50
N GLN A 204 -22.61 5.96 7.12
CA GLN A 204 -21.75 6.55 8.14
C GLN A 204 -20.29 6.54 7.70
N ARG A 205 -19.54 7.51 8.20
CA ARG A 205 -18.09 7.53 8.07
C ARG A 205 -17.49 6.82 9.27
N GLU A 206 -16.64 5.85 9.02
CA GLU A 206 -15.90 5.15 10.06
C GLU A 206 -14.66 5.95 10.46
N VAL A 207 -14.41 6.06 11.75
CA VAL A 207 -13.16 6.65 12.26
C VAL A 207 -12.04 5.66 12.03
N ARG A 208 -11.16 5.98 11.07
CA ARG A 208 -9.96 5.20 10.77
C ARG A 208 -8.72 5.99 11.16
N GLN A 209 -7.57 5.31 11.28
CA GLN A 209 -6.28 6.00 11.43
C GLN A 209 -6.02 6.88 10.20
N GLY A 210 -6.24 8.20 10.35
CA GLY A 210 -6.17 9.21 9.28
C GLY A 210 -7.42 10.07 9.12
N GLY A 211 -8.49 9.83 9.90
CA GLY A 211 -9.73 10.60 9.88
C GLY A 211 -10.95 9.74 9.56
N ALA A 212 -12.12 10.37 9.55
CA ALA A 212 -13.38 9.72 9.19
C ALA A 212 -13.41 9.41 7.67
N ALA A 213 -13.78 8.20 7.26
CA ALA A 213 -13.86 7.82 5.85
C ALA A 213 -15.00 6.82 5.59
N PHE A 214 -15.53 6.81 4.37
CA PHE A 214 -16.54 5.83 3.95
C PHE A 214 -15.90 4.47 3.64
N THR A 215 -16.66 3.39 3.84
CA THR A 215 -16.33 2.03 3.38
C THR A 215 -16.66 1.87 1.89
N GLY A 216 -16.23 0.75 1.28
CA GLY A 216 -16.54 0.46 -0.11
C GLY A 216 -18.05 0.41 -0.40
N ASN A 217 -18.81 -0.24 0.49
CA ASN A 217 -20.27 -0.33 0.38
C ASN A 217 -20.93 1.06 0.52
N SER A 218 -20.49 1.85 1.50
CA SER A 218 -20.98 3.24 1.65
C SER A 218 -20.67 4.08 0.41
N CYS A 219 -19.48 3.94 -0.19
CA CYS A 219 -19.13 4.63 -1.44
C CYS A 219 -20.06 4.25 -2.58
N LYS A 220 -20.39 2.97 -2.76
CA LYS A 220 -21.34 2.50 -3.79
C LYS A 220 -22.74 3.07 -3.57
N ILE A 221 -23.22 3.10 -2.32
CA ILE A 221 -24.52 3.70 -1.96
C ILE A 221 -24.55 5.19 -2.30
N LEU A 222 -23.49 5.93 -1.94
CA LEU A 222 -23.39 7.36 -2.25
C LEU A 222 -23.44 7.61 -3.77
N LEU A 223 -22.67 6.86 -4.55
CA LEU A 223 -22.69 6.97 -6.02
C LEU A 223 -24.06 6.64 -6.62
N SER A 224 -24.83 5.73 -6.02
CA SER A 224 -26.20 5.42 -6.48
C SER A 224 -27.27 6.46 -6.10
N LYS A 225 -26.92 7.43 -5.27
CA LYS A 225 -27.86 8.40 -4.68
C LYS A 225 -27.40 9.85 -4.85
N VAL A 226 -26.57 10.14 -5.85
CA VAL A 226 -26.08 11.50 -6.16
C VAL A 226 -27.25 12.45 -6.48
N ASP A 227 -28.34 11.94 -7.07
CA ASP A 227 -29.56 12.72 -7.35
C ASP A 227 -30.13 13.43 -6.12
N LEU A 228 -29.98 12.85 -4.92
CA LEU A 228 -30.44 13.45 -3.67
C LEU A 228 -29.67 14.72 -3.25
N LEU A 229 -28.55 15.02 -3.93
CA LEU A 229 -27.67 16.17 -3.69
C LEU A 229 -27.74 17.23 -4.81
N ARG A 230 -28.29 16.88 -6.00
CA ARG A 230 -28.16 17.70 -7.23
C ARG A 230 -28.64 19.15 -7.11
N ALA A 231 -29.61 19.44 -6.25
CA ALA A 231 -30.10 20.80 -6.04
C ALA A 231 -29.05 21.77 -5.46
N ASN A 232 -27.98 21.26 -4.84
CA ASN A 232 -27.10 22.07 -3.99
C ASN A 232 -25.62 22.09 -4.43
N CYS A 233 -25.19 21.22 -5.35
CA CYS A 233 -23.78 21.12 -5.74
C CYS A 233 -23.59 20.51 -7.14
N GLU A 234 -23.82 21.32 -8.18
CA GLU A 234 -23.83 20.83 -9.57
C GLU A 234 -22.50 20.17 -10.00
N LEU A 235 -21.37 20.86 -9.82
CA LEU A 235 -20.06 20.35 -10.26
C LEU A 235 -19.59 19.13 -9.45
N GLY A 236 -19.83 19.15 -8.14
CA GLY A 236 -19.49 18.01 -7.28
C GLY A 236 -20.33 16.78 -7.63
N CYS A 237 -21.63 16.96 -7.83
CA CYS A 237 -22.54 15.89 -8.27
C CYS A 237 -22.12 15.33 -9.62
N LEU A 238 -21.83 16.21 -10.60
CA LEU A 238 -21.34 15.81 -11.91
C LEU A 238 -20.06 14.95 -11.79
N SER A 239 -19.11 15.37 -10.96
CA SER A 239 -17.87 14.62 -10.73
C SER A 239 -18.12 13.24 -10.08
N LEU A 240 -19.06 13.14 -9.13
CA LEU A 240 -19.48 11.86 -8.56
C LEU A 240 -20.19 10.98 -9.60
N ASP A 241 -21.07 11.53 -10.42
CA ASP A 241 -21.77 10.79 -11.48
C ASP A 241 -20.77 10.24 -12.51
N CYS A 242 -19.82 11.06 -12.95
CA CYS A 242 -18.76 10.61 -13.84
C CYS A 242 -17.88 9.53 -13.20
N LEU A 243 -17.54 9.66 -11.90
CA LEU A 243 -16.83 8.59 -11.18
C LEU A 243 -17.66 7.31 -11.09
N GLY A 244 -18.97 7.42 -10.82
CA GLY A 244 -19.90 6.29 -10.81
C GLY A 244 -19.93 5.57 -12.15
N ARG A 245 -19.87 6.31 -13.26
CA ARG A 245 -19.73 5.74 -14.60
C ARG A 245 -18.41 5.01 -14.78
N VAL A 246 -17.27 5.57 -14.36
CA VAL A 246 -15.97 4.86 -14.38
C VAL A 246 -16.07 3.52 -13.63
N VAL A 247 -16.65 3.54 -12.43
CA VAL A 247 -16.83 2.34 -11.61
C VAL A 247 -17.67 1.29 -12.34
N HIS A 248 -18.78 1.70 -12.96
CA HIS A 248 -19.65 0.80 -13.72
C HIS A 248 -18.98 0.21 -14.98
N GLU A 249 -18.14 1.01 -15.64
CA GLU A 249 -17.54 0.64 -16.92
C GLU A 249 -16.29 -0.24 -16.78
N CYS A 250 -15.48 -0.07 -15.72
CA CYS A 250 -14.22 -0.80 -15.60
C CYS A 250 -13.77 -1.23 -14.18
N PHE A 251 -14.51 -0.94 -13.10
CA PHE A 251 -14.18 -1.44 -11.75
C PHE A 251 -14.97 -2.69 -11.37
N GLY A 252 -15.63 -3.34 -12.34
CA GLY A 252 -16.33 -4.59 -12.14
C GLY A 252 -15.57 -5.77 -12.75
N MET A 253 -16.26 -6.89 -12.87
CA MET A 253 -15.76 -8.05 -13.63
C MET A 253 -15.86 -7.88 -15.15
N ILE A 254 -16.59 -6.87 -15.62
CA ILE A 254 -16.85 -6.65 -17.05
C ILE A 254 -16.18 -5.36 -17.47
N LEU A 255 -15.30 -5.43 -18.48
CA LEU A 255 -14.77 -4.25 -19.15
C LEU A 255 -15.76 -3.85 -20.24
N ARG A 256 -16.46 -2.75 -20.03
CA ARG A 256 -17.47 -2.25 -20.97
C ARG A 256 -16.82 -1.34 -22.01
N PRO A 257 -17.39 -1.20 -23.23
CA PRO A 257 -16.75 -0.44 -24.31
C PRO A 257 -16.54 1.05 -24.03
N ASN A 258 -17.31 1.66 -23.14
CA ASN A 258 -17.30 3.12 -22.94
C ASN A 258 -16.35 3.58 -21.82
N TYR A 259 -15.56 2.68 -21.21
CA TYR A 259 -14.65 3.02 -20.10
C TYR A 259 -13.71 4.19 -20.41
N LYS A 260 -13.16 4.28 -21.62
CA LYS A 260 -12.28 5.39 -22.04
C LYS A 260 -12.99 6.74 -21.96
N SER A 261 -14.19 6.81 -22.53
CA SER A 261 -15.02 8.02 -22.47
C SER A 261 -15.41 8.37 -21.03
N ALA A 262 -15.74 7.37 -20.21
CA ALA A 262 -16.07 7.58 -18.80
C ALA A 262 -14.88 8.15 -18.00
N ILE A 263 -13.67 7.65 -18.23
CA ILE A 263 -12.44 8.15 -17.59
C ILE A 263 -12.14 9.58 -18.06
N ALA A 264 -12.29 9.87 -19.36
CA ALA A 264 -12.08 11.21 -19.91
C ALA A 264 -13.10 12.23 -19.35
N ASP A 265 -14.38 11.85 -19.29
CA ASP A 265 -15.45 12.67 -18.71
C ASP A 265 -15.18 12.94 -17.24
N PHE A 266 -14.81 11.90 -16.47
CA PHE A 266 -14.44 12.05 -15.06
C PHE A 266 -13.24 12.97 -14.85
N ARG A 267 -12.21 12.87 -15.71
CA ARG A 267 -11.07 13.77 -15.65
C ARG A 267 -11.49 15.22 -15.86
N ARG A 268 -12.33 15.49 -16.87
CA ARG A 268 -12.84 16.84 -17.15
C ARG A 268 -13.68 17.37 -15.99
N SER A 269 -14.62 16.58 -15.48
CA SER A 269 -15.51 16.99 -14.38
C SER A 269 -14.74 17.21 -13.07
N TYR A 270 -13.75 16.38 -12.76
CA TYR A 270 -12.94 16.55 -11.55
C TYR A 270 -12.05 17.79 -11.62
N LEU A 271 -11.39 18.03 -12.76
CA LEU A 271 -10.54 19.22 -12.92
C LEU A 271 -11.34 20.53 -12.84
N ALA A 272 -12.61 20.51 -13.26
CA ALA A 272 -13.53 21.64 -13.11
C ALA A 272 -13.85 21.98 -11.63
N LEU A 273 -13.59 21.08 -10.68
CA LEU A 273 -13.71 21.39 -9.25
C LEU A 273 -12.62 22.34 -8.74
N LEU A 274 -11.54 22.54 -9.52
CA LEU A 274 -10.36 23.34 -9.15
C LEU A 274 -9.73 22.90 -7.82
N LYS A 275 -9.80 21.59 -7.53
CA LYS A 275 -9.18 20.98 -6.34
C LYS A 275 -7.92 20.23 -6.71
N SER A 276 -7.05 20.02 -5.74
CA SER A 276 -5.80 19.29 -5.95
C SER A 276 -6.06 17.83 -6.36
N VAL A 277 -5.27 17.35 -7.31
CA VAL A 277 -5.33 15.95 -7.75
C VAL A 277 -4.57 15.09 -6.75
N THR A 278 -5.22 14.07 -6.22
CA THR A 278 -4.57 13.09 -5.33
C THR A 278 -3.93 11.95 -6.15
N PRO A 279 -2.97 11.18 -5.60
CA PRO A 279 -2.36 10.07 -6.32
C PRO A 279 -3.37 9.03 -6.83
N LYS A 280 -4.50 8.86 -6.14
CA LYS A 280 -5.55 7.92 -6.56
C LYS A 280 -6.38 8.48 -7.71
N ILE A 281 -6.68 9.79 -7.70
CA ILE A 281 -7.34 10.45 -8.82
C ILE A 281 -6.44 10.42 -10.06
N GLN A 282 -5.16 10.75 -9.89
CA GLN A 282 -4.15 10.64 -10.95
C GLN A 282 -4.11 9.21 -11.54
N ALA A 283 -4.17 8.19 -10.68
CA ALA A 283 -4.20 6.81 -11.16
C ALA A 283 -5.43 6.49 -12.01
N ILE A 284 -6.61 7.00 -11.62
CA ILE A 284 -7.83 6.86 -12.43
C ILE A 284 -7.65 7.57 -13.78
N PHE A 285 -7.05 8.77 -13.80
CA PHE A 285 -6.88 9.56 -15.02
C PHE A 285 -5.94 8.92 -16.04
N PHE A 286 -4.88 8.26 -15.60
CA PHE A 286 -3.76 7.91 -16.48
C PHE A 286 -3.41 6.43 -16.52
N HIS A 287 -3.74 5.66 -15.48
CA HIS A 287 -3.25 4.29 -15.34
C HIS A 287 -4.35 3.24 -15.48
N VAL A 288 -5.61 3.59 -15.22
CA VAL A 288 -6.74 2.65 -15.40
C VAL A 288 -6.96 2.36 -16.88
N GLU A 289 -7.00 3.38 -17.74
CA GLU A 289 -7.16 3.16 -19.20
C GLU A 289 -6.02 2.32 -19.76
N GLU A 290 -4.77 2.70 -19.48
CA GLU A 290 -3.58 1.97 -19.93
C GLU A 290 -3.59 0.48 -19.52
N PHE A 291 -3.98 0.22 -18.26
CA PHE A 291 -4.07 -1.14 -17.74
C PHE A 291 -5.18 -1.95 -18.43
N CYS A 292 -6.37 -1.37 -18.59
CA CYS A 292 -7.49 -2.02 -19.25
C CYS A 292 -7.20 -2.29 -20.73
N ASP A 293 -6.57 -1.35 -21.44
CA ASP A 293 -6.14 -1.52 -22.84
C ASP A 293 -5.18 -2.69 -22.99
N SER A 294 -4.19 -2.77 -22.09
CA SER A 294 -3.10 -3.74 -22.20
C SER A 294 -3.53 -5.15 -21.79
N THR A 295 -4.48 -5.26 -20.86
CA THR A 295 -4.95 -6.57 -20.36
C THR A 295 -6.21 -7.06 -21.06
N GLY A 296 -7.01 -6.16 -21.64
CA GLY A 296 -8.36 -6.45 -22.11
C GLY A 296 -9.31 -6.86 -20.99
N LYS A 297 -9.00 -6.52 -19.73
CA LYS A 297 -9.76 -6.89 -18.53
C LYS A 297 -10.13 -5.68 -17.69
N ALA A 298 -11.25 -5.78 -16.99
CA ALA A 298 -11.65 -4.81 -15.97
C ALA A 298 -10.92 -5.09 -14.65
N LEU A 299 -10.89 -4.09 -13.76
CA LEU A 299 -10.11 -4.16 -12.51
C LEU A 299 -10.61 -5.24 -11.53
N GLY A 300 -11.88 -5.64 -11.62
CA GLY A 300 -12.45 -6.68 -10.73
C GLY A 300 -11.76 -8.04 -10.85
N PHE A 301 -11.16 -8.34 -12.00
CA PHE A 301 -10.33 -9.54 -12.16
C PHE A 301 -9.08 -9.54 -11.27
N TYR A 302 -8.64 -8.36 -10.84
CA TYR A 302 -7.45 -8.13 -10.01
C TYR A 302 -7.83 -7.56 -8.64
N SER A 303 -9.08 -7.76 -8.21
CA SER A 303 -9.63 -7.16 -7.00
C SER A 303 -8.84 -7.53 -5.75
N GLU A 304 -8.49 -6.53 -4.96
CA GLU A 304 -7.86 -6.72 -3.65
C GLU A 304 -8.85 -7.15 -2.55
N GLN A 305 -10.16 -7.18 -2.85
CA GLN A 305 -11.21 -7.44 -1.87
C GLN A 305 -11.11 -8.82 -1.21
N ALA A 306 -10.68 -9.85 -1.94
CA ALA A 306 -10.51 -11.19 -1.38
C ALA A 306 -9.49 -11.21 -0.23
N ILE A 307 -8.43 -10.41 -0.34
CA ILE A 307 -7.41 -10.29 0.71
C ILE A 307 -7.94 -9.49 1.90
N GLU A 308 -8.72 -8.43 1.66
CA GLU A 308 -9.37 -7.67 2.74
C GLU A 308 -10.37 -8.52 3.55
N SER A 309 -11.14 -9.40 2.89
CA SER A 309 -12.04 -10.33 3.57
C SER A 309 -11.28 -11.27 4.50
N VAL A 310 -10.15 -11.82 4.06
CA VAL A 310 -9.32 -12.68 4.91
C VAL A 310 -8.82 -11.93 6.14
N HIS A 311 -8.45 -10.65 6.01
CA HIS A 311 -8.01 -9.86 7.17
C HIS A 311 -9.12 -9.60 8.19
N HIS A 312 -10.39 -9.53 7.76
CA HIS A 312 -11.52 -9.44 8.67
C HIS A 312 -11.61 -10.70 9.54
N ASP A 313 -11.55 -11.89 8.92
CA ASP A 313 -11.66 -13.18 9.60
C ASP A 313 -10.55 -13.38 10.66
N PHE A 314 -9.33 -12.91 10.39
CA PHE A 314 -8.22 -12.99 11.34
C PHE A 314 -8.38 -12.10 12.58
N ASN A 315 -9.25 -11.09 12.55
CA ASN A 315 -9.50 -10.24 13.73
C ASN A 315 -10.59 -10.82 14.64
N GLU A 316 -11.36 -11.82 14.17
CA GLU A 316 -12.43 -12.47 14.94
C GLU A 316 -11.95 -13.74 15.68
N THR A 317 -10.73 -14.20 15.45
CA THR A 317 -10.05 -15.30 16.17
C THR A 317 -9.13 -14.81 17.28
#